data_AF-A0A3N5H9V5-F1
#
_entry.id   AF-A0A3N5H9V5-F1
#
_cell.length_a   1.000
_cell.length_b   1.000
_cell.length_c   1.000
_cell.angle_alpha   90.00
_cell.angle_beta   90.00
_cell.angle_gamma   90.00
#
_symmetry.space_group_name_H-M   'P 1'
#
loop_
_entity.id
_entity.type
_entity.pdbx_description
1 polymer ?
#
loop_
_entity_poly.entity_id
_entity_poly.type
_entity_poly.pdbx_seq_one_letter_code
_entity_poly.pdbx_strand_id
1 'polypeptide(L)' 'MGKQEHGFREYVRGLFHRIMGQEIAPDSMSEQPSRGEKYVSVSVTVVLLSEEQRRHVYTELHKERRILYYL' A
#
# COMPACT_ATOMS: atom_id res chain seq x y z
N MET A 1 5.21 -3.63 -2.11
CA MET A 1 6.34 -4.30 -1.41
C MET A 1 7.28 -3.25 -0.84
N GLY A 2 7.78 -3.46 0.37
CA GLY A 2 8.77 -2.60 1.02
C GLY A 2 9.70 -3.40 1.91
N LYS A 3 10.62 -2.71 2.61
CA LYS A 3 11.47 -3.36 3.62
C LYS A 3 10.60 -3.88 4.77
N GLN A 4 10.99 -5.02 5.31
CA GLN A 4 10.39 -5.57 6.53
C GLN A 4 10.89 -4.77 7.74
N GLU A 5 10.32 -3.59 7.91
CA GLU A 5 10.51 -2.71 9.07
C GLU A 5 9.22 -2.71 9.89
N HIS A 6 9.32 -2.48 11.20
CA HIS A 6 8.15 -2.38 12.07
C HIS A 6 7.18 -1.32 11.54
N GLY A 7 5.91 -1.70 11.33
CA GLY A 7 4.85 -0.78 10.97
C GLY A 7 4.61 -0.56 9.47
N PHE A 8 5.15 -1.41 8.58
CA PHE A 8 4.99 -1.20 7.13
C PHE A 8 3.51 -1.31 6.68
N ARG A 9 2.73 -2.25 7.23
CA ARG A 9 1.28 -2.34 6.92
C ARG A 9 0.53 -1.12 7.42
N GLU A 10 0.81 -0.66 8.64
CA GLU A 10 0.18 0.51 9.23
C GLU A 10 0.50 1.77 8.42
N TYR A 11 1.74 1.87 7.94
CA TYR A 11 2.16 2.93 7.03
C TYR A 11 1.39 2.89 5.70
N VAL A 12 1.27 1.72 5.06
CA VAL A 12 0.49 1.56 3.82
C VAL A 12 -0.98 1.91 4.05
N ARG A 13 -1.56 1.49 5.19
CA ARG A 13 -2.94 1.84 5.56
C ARG A 13 -3.12 3.36 5.67
N GLY A 14 -2.21 4.04 6.37
CA GLY A 14 -2.23 5.50 6.52
C GLY A 14 -2.02 6.24 5.19
N LEU A 15 -1.18 5.69 4.31
CA LEU A 15 -0.95 6.23 2.98
C LEU A 15 -2.23 6.22 2.14
N PHE A 16 -2.91 5.08 2.05
CA PHE A 16 -4.16 4.99 1.31
C PHE A 16 -5.28 5.83 1.94
N HIS A 17 -5.31 5.94 3.27
CA HIS A 17 -6.23 6.86 3.94
C HIS A 17 -6.00 8.32 3.48
N ARG A 18 -4.73 8.74 3.37
CA ARG A 18 -4.39 10.08 2.87
C ARG A 18 -4.74 10.26 1.39
N ILE A 19 -4.44 9.27 0.54
CA ILE A 19 -4.65 9.37 -0.91
C ILE A 19 -6.14 9.37 -1.26
N MET A 20 -6.93 8.53 -0.58
CA MET A 20 -8.33 8.29 -0.93
C MET A 20 -9.32 9.05 -0.03
N GLY A 21 -8.88 9.57 1.12
CA GLY A 21 -9.75 10.22 2.10
C GLY A 21 -10.74 9.28 2.80
N GLN A 22 -10.56 7.96 2.66
CA GLN A 22 -11.42 6.94 3.26
C GLN A 22 -10.59 5.92 4.04
N GLU A 23 -11.17 5.30 5.04
CA GLU A 23 -10.51 4.23 5.80
C GLU A 23 -10.52 2.93 5.00
N ILE A 24 -9.37 2.26 4.92
CA ILE A 24 -9.29 0.91 4.36
C ILE A 24 -9.67 -0.09 5.44
N ALA A 25 -10.64 -0.95 5.13
CA ALA A 25 -11.07 -2.00 6.03
C ALA A 25 -9.90 -2.98 6.34
N PRO A 26 -9.73 -3.45 7.59
CA PRO A 26 -8.57 -4.25 7.98
C PRO A 26 -8.40 -5.56 7.21
N ASP A 27 -9.51 -6.14 6.74
CA ASP A 27 -9.62 -7.35 5.93
C ASP A 27 -9.22 -7.14 4.46
N SER A 28 -9.23 -5.88 3.99
CA SER A 28 -8.81 -5.48 2.65
C SER A 28 -7.29 -5.37 2.51
N MET A 29 -6.53 -5.71 3.56
CA MET A 29 -5.07 -5.71 3.58
C MET A 29 -4.52 -7.03 4.09
N SER A 30 -3.61 -7.63 3.32
CA SER A 30 -2.88 -8.83 3.70
C SER A 30 -1.38 -8.59 3.66
N GLU A 31 -0.68 -9.00 4.72
CA GLU A 31 0.77 -9.02 4.79
C GLU A 31 1.30 -10.40 4.44
N GLN A 32 2.32 -10.42 3.58
CA GLN A 32 3.06 -11.61 3.22
C GLN A 32 4.56 -11.34 3.39
N PRO A 33 5.20 -11.88 4.44
CA PRO A 33 6.64 -11.81 4.56
C PRO A 33 7.29 -12.57 3.41
N SER A 34 8.35 -12.00 2.85
CA SER A 34 9.12 -12.70 1.81
C SER A 34 9.99 -13.79 2.43
N ARG A 35 10.31 -14.85 1.66
CA ARG A 35 11.10 -16.00 2.11
C ARG A 35 12.46 -15.69 2.78
N GLY A 36 12.98 -14.47 2.62
CA GLY A 36 14.27 -14.04 3.19
C GLY A 36 14.16 -12.98 4.29
N GLU A 37 12.98 -12.75 4.88
CA GLU A 37 12.71 -11.86 6.03
C GLU A 37 13.19 -10.38 5.89
N LYS A 38 13.64 -10.00 4.70
CA LYS A 38 14.15 -8.66 4.40
C LYS A 38 13.06 -7.73 3.86
N TYR A 39 12.03 -8.30 3.26
CA TYR A 39 10.98 -7.57 2.56
C TYR A 39 9.60 -8.13 2.92
N VAL A 40 8.63 -7.23 2.94
CA VAL A 40 7.22 -7.56 3.13
C VAL A 40 6.42 -7.09 1.92
N SER A 41 5.56 -7.98 1.44
CA SER A 41 4.54 -7.65 0.46
C SER A 41 3.25 -7.36 1.18
N VAL A 42 2.64 -6.22 0.87
CA VAL A 42 1.31 -5.86 1.35
C VAL A 42 0.41 -5.85 0.13
N SER A 43 -0.60 -6.71 0.15
CA SER A 43 -1.68 -6.71 -0.83
C SER A 43 -2.79 -5.83 -0.28
N VAL A 44 -3.25 -4.87 -1.09
CA VAL A 44 -4.32 -3.94 -0.74
C VAL A 44 -5.42 -4.07 -1.79
N THR A 45 -6.65 -4.31 -1.35
CA THR A 45 -7.82 -4.33 -2.21
C THR A 45 -8.64 -3.07 -1.96
N VAL A 46 -8.86 -2.26 -3.00
CA VAL A 46 -9.67 -1.04 -2.92
C VAL A 46 -10.63 -0.94 -4.09
N VAL A 47 -11.78 -0.33 -3.84
CA VAL A 47 -12.72 0.06 -4.89
C VAL A 47 -12.36 1.46 -5.36
N LEU A 48 -12.16 1.60 -6.67
CA LEU A 48 -11.90 2.88 -7.32
C LEU A 48 -13.12 3.26 -8.15
N LEU A 49 -13.53 4.53 -8.05
CA LEU A 49 -14.71 5.07 -8.71
C LEU A 49 -14.43 5.53 -10.15
N SER A 50 -13.16 5.79 -10.47
CA SER A 50 -12.75 6.23 -11.80
C SER A 50 -11.32 5.83 -12.14
N GLU A 51 -11.00 5.86 -13.43
CA GLU A 51 -9.64 5.64 -13.92
C GLU A 51 -8.68 6.76 -13.50
N GLU A 52 -9.19 7.99 -13.35
CA GLU A 52 -8.43 9.13 -12.83
C GLU A 52 -7.98 8.87 -11.39
N GLN A 53 -8.87 8.31 -10.57
CA GLN A 53 -8.55 7.92 -9.20
C GLN A 53 -7.46 6.84 -9.17
N ARG A 54 -7.52 5.87 -10.10
CA ARG A 54 -6.46 4.87 -10.29
C ARG A 54 -5.12 5.53 -10.60
N ARG A 55 -5.07 6.43 -11.60
CA ARG A 55 -3.84 7.14 -11.98
C ARG A 55 -3.27 7.97 -10.84
N HIS A 56 -4.13 8.64 -10.07
CA HIS A 56 -3.73 9.39 -8.88
C HIS A 56 -3.06 8.49 -7.84
N VAL A 57 -3.65 7.33 -7.52
CA VAL A 57 -3.04 6.34 -6.60
C VAL A 57 -1.65 5.92 -7.07
N TYR A 58 -1.50 5.51 -8.34
CA TYR A 58 -0.17 5.13 -8.86
C TYR A 58 0.84 6.28 -8.83
N THR A 59 0.39 7.52 -9.07
CA THR A 59 1.24 8.72 -9.00
C THR A 59 1.76 8.96 -7.59
N GLU A 60 0.90 8.80 -6.58
CA GLU A 60 1.29 8.96 -5.18
C GLU A 60 2.19 7.81 -4.72
N LEU A 61 1.87 6.55 -5.07
CA LEU A 61 2.72 5.39 -4.77
C LEU A 61 4.14 5.55 -5.33
N HIS A 62 4.27 6.14 -6.52
CA HIS A 62 5.57 6.40 -7.14
C HIS A 62 6.44 7.41 -6.36
N LYS A 63 5.82 8.32 -5.61
CA LYS A 63 6.53 9.32 -4.78
C LYS A 63 7.00 8.74 -3.46
N GLU A 64 6.45 7.60 -3.02
CA GLU A 64 6.71 7.05 -1.70
C GLU A 64 8.00 6.22 -1.63
N ARG A 65 9.02 6.79 -0.97
CA ARG A 65 10.36 6.21 -0.88
C ARG A 65 10.43 4.86 -0.14
N ARG A 66 9.42 4.54 0.67
CA ARG A 66 9.32 3.27 1.41
C ARG A 66 8.76 2.13 0.58
N ILE A 67 8.10 2.44 -0.53
CA ILE A 67 7.55 1.45 -1.44
C ILE A 67 8.62 1.17 -2.50
N LEU A 68 9.19 -0.04 -2.44
CA LEU A 68 10.22 -0.47 -3.38
C LEU A 68 9.62 -0.97 -4.70
N TYR A 69 8.39 -1.49 -4.63
CA TYR A 69 7.69 -2.04 -5.78
C TYR A 69 6.18 -2.02 -5.55
N TYR A 70 5.42 -1.70 -6.59
CA TYR A 70 3.96 -1.72 -6.61
C TYR A 70 3.48 -2.28 -7.95
N LEU A 71 2.35 -2.99 -7.92
CA LEU A 71 1.71 -3.64 -9.07
C LEU A 71 0.33 -3.01 -9.27
#